data_AF-B6HUC1-F1
#
_entry.id   AF-B6HUC1-F1
#
_cell.length_a   1.000
_cell.length_b   1.000
_cell.length_c   1.000
_cell.angle_alpha   90.00
_cell.angle_beta   90.00
_cell.angle_gamma   90.00
#
_symmetry.space_group_name_H-M   'P 1'
#
loop_
_entity.id
_entity.type
_entity.pdbx_description
1 polymer ?
#
loop_
_entity_poly.entity_id
_entity_poly.type
_entity_poly.pdbx_seq_one_letter_code
_entity_poly.pdbx_strand_id
1 'polypeptide(L)'
;MSFSRQSEVEHWERKLYDYRESHFELSARVHISHLVFESGFRRRMDGRQNIRRLTQLMKMQGCQRLMRDNHVPVIVPRAHWQDRVRPRSGSGIIPSLDMELDYRLCAYDHENLITAARNFLGLDDQWWIVDVYLTDNEEVSPDDHRNEAESICHKFIQSLKERYPNDNRPPDGLIYERINRYEGYLDTPRDPLAANNWWAVLEALAGSKKGRYLTQFFKHETLHQKLNSLLVIPGLWGGMRIGLLHKLTAMHCDEPIACYWELTSTTFSRLVRGRDELLLLIDGVTVELLQSRVHKVSSKDLNSLQVELEEGRLFPNFSEGTRQDIWARLKEIDYPIPTLKTFFKDRLYLEVAQSVMKRLFVQPRRGKITIDQGVYGKYDTPVPVSMALRQEWLGSDLLEF
;
A
#
# COMPACT_ATOMS: atom_id res chain seq x y z
N MET A 1 13.10 -26.27 26.51
CA MET A 1 12.45 -25.23 27.33
C MET A 1 11.86 -24.21 26.37
N SER A 2 10.54 -23.99 26.41
CA SER A 2 9.93 -22.94 25.58
C SER A 2 10.38 -21.59 26.14
N PHE A 3 11.12 -20.80 25.37
CA PHE A 3 11.40 -19.42 25.73
C PHE A 3 10.08 -18.66 25.92
N SER A 4 10.00 -17.80 26.93
CA SER A 4 8.85 -16.89 27.02
C SER A 4 8.89 -15.93 25.83
N ARG A 5 7.73 -15.51 25.30
CA ARG A 5 7.67 -14.52 24.21
C ARG A 5 8.51 -13.27 24.50
N GLN A 6 8.52 -12.83 25.76
CA GLN A 6 9.33 -11.70 26.21
C GLN A 6 10.84 -11.98 26.07
N SER A 7 11.32 -13.18 26.43
CA SER A 7 12.74 -13.52 26.28
C SER A 7 13.18 -13.58 24.81
N GLU A 8 12.31 -13.99 23.90
CA GLU A 8 12.60 -13.97 22.45
C GLU A 8 12.67 -12.53 21.92
N VAL A 9 11.76 -11.66 22.36
CA VAL A 9 11.78 -10.22 22.01
C VAL A 9 13.07 -9.57 22.51
N GLU A 10 13.44 -9.76 23.78
CA GLU A 10 14.66 -9.20 24.36
C GLU A 10 15.93 -9.70 23.65
N HIS A 11 15.96 -10.98 23.25
CA HIS A 11 17.08 -11.54 22.49
C HIS A 11 17.28 -10.83 21.15
N TRP A 12 16.20 -10.62 20.39
CA TRP A 12 16.27 -9.92 19.12
C TRP A 12 16.52 -8.42 19.29
N GLU A 13 15.95 -7.79 20.31
CA GLU A 13 16.18 -6.38 20.63
C GLU A 13 17.65 -6.12 20.93
N ARG A 14 18.29 -6.93 21.79
CA ARG A 14 19.72 -6.82 22.09
C ARG A 14 20.58 -7.01 20.84
N LYS A 15 20.32 -8.05 20.05
CA LYS A 15 21.07 -8.28 18.80
C LYS A 15 20.97 -7.12 17.83
N LEU A 16 19.78 -6.56 17.64
CA LEU A 16 19.58 -5.42 16.74
C LEU A 16 20.22 -4.15 17.30
N TYR A 17 20.18 -3.95 18.62
CA TYR A 17 20.87 -2.86 19.30
C TYR A 17 22.39 -2.96 19.11
N ASP A 18 23.00 -4.11 19.42
CA ASP A 18 24.43 -4.34 19.28
C ASP A 18 24.89 -4.22 17.82
N TYR A 19 24.09 -4.76 16.89
CA TYR A 19 24.34 -4.63 15.46
C TYR A 19 24.30 -3.16 15.02
N ARG A 20 23.28 -2.42 15.45
CA ARG A 20 23.15 -0.99 15.13
C ARG A 20 24.33 -0.18 15.63
N GLU A 21 24.73 -0.36 16.89
CA GLU A 21 25.83 0.40 17.49
C GLU A 21 27.18 0.05 16.86
N SER A 22 27.43 -1.23 16.56
CA SER A 22 28.69 -1.68 15.93
C SER A 22 28.82 -1.31 14.44
N HIS A 23 27.70 -1.04 13.77
CA HIS A 23 27.68 -0.69 12.34
C HIS A 23 27.47 0.80 12.11
N PHE A 24 27.03 1.56 13.13
CA PHE A 24 26.93 3.02 13.04
C PHE A 24 28.32 3.65 12.97
N GLU A 25 28.56 4.44 11.93
CA GLU A 25 29.83 5.11 11.73
C GLU A 25 29.75 6.58 12.15
N LEU A 26 28.82 7.33 11.55
CA LEU A 26 28.63 8.75 11.84
C LEU A 26 27.31 9.30 11.28
N SER A 27 26.91 10.48 11.77
CA SER A 27 25.90 11.32 11.12
C SER A 27 26.58 12.40 10.29
N ALA A 28 26.20 12.55 9.01
CA ALA A 28 26.79 13.53 8.11
C ALA A 28 25.78 14.19 7.17
N ARG A 29 26.15 15.36 6.66
CA ARG A 29 25.39 16.09 5.65
C ARG A 29 25.68 15.55 4.26
N VAL A 30 24.64 15.33 3.48
CA VAL A 30 24.71 14.96 2.07
C VAL A 30 23.73 15.78 1.26
N HIS A 31 24.03 16.02 -0.01
CA HIS A 31 23.06 16.64 -0.93
C HIS A 31 21.92 15.65 -1.25
N ILE A 32 20.68 16.13 -1.24
CA ILE A 32 19.45 15.33 -1.36
C ILE A 32 19.39 14.54 -2.68
N SER A 33 20.09 14.98 -3.74
CA SER A 33 20.15 14.27 -5.02
C SER A 33 20.90 12.93 -4.96
N HIS A 34 21.75 12.72 -3.95
CA HIS A 34 22.46 11.45 -3.79
C HIS A 34 21.59 10.37 -3.12
N LEU A 35 20.45 10.74 -2.53
CA LEU A 35 19.56 9.80 -1.85
C LEU A 35 18.64 9.12 -2.86
N VAL A 36 18.68 7.79 -2.88
CA VAL A 36 17.77 6.94 -3.66
C VAL A 36 16.95 6.06 -2.72
N PHE A 37 15.69 5.82 -3.11
CA PHE A 37 14.74 5.05 -2.33
C PHE A 37 14.27 3.85 -3.13
N GLU A 38 14.11 2.72 -2.45
CA GLU A 38 13.65 1.48 -3.07
C GLU A 38 12.20 1.62 -3.58
N SER A 39 11.94 1.01 -4.74
CA SER A 39 10.62 1.01 -5.37
C SER A 39 9.69 -0.07 -4.83
N GLY A 40 9.37 0.01 -3.53
CA GLY A 40 8.54 -0.98 -2.83
C GLY A 40 7.03 -0.68 -2.81
N PHE A 41 6.26 -1.57 -2.16
CA PHE A 41 4.80 -1.46 -1.99
C PHE A 41 4.36 -0.12 -1.40
N ARG A 42 5.04 0.34 -0.32
CA ARG A 42 4.75 1.62 0.35
C ARG A 42 4.82 2.81 -0.62
N ARG A 43 5.90 2.89 -1.42
CA ARG A 43 6.12 3.95 -2.40
C ARG A 43 5.05 3.93 -3.48
N ARG A 44 4.76 2.75 -4.03
CA ARG A 44 3.77 2.58 -5.10
C ARG A 44 2.34 2.82 -4.64
N MET A 45 2.03 2.54 -3.39
CA MET A 45 0.73 2.84 -2.79
C MET A 45 0.53 4.34 -2.52
N ASP A 46 1.59 5.13 -2.37
CA ASP A 46 1.50 6.52 -1.93
C ASP A 46 0.88 7.45 -3.00
N GLY A 47 -0.25 8.07 -2.67
CA GLY A 47 -0.89 9.12 -3.47
C GLY A 47 -0.29 10.52 -3.28
N ARG A 48 0.88 10.62 -2.62
CA ARG A 48 1.62 11.86 -2.31
C ARG A 48 0.90 12.80 -1.33
N GLN A 49 -0.15 12.35 -0.65
CA GLN A 49 -0.87 13.16 0.34
C GLN A 49 0.00 13.53 1.53
N ASN A 50 0.85 12.61 1.99
CA ASN A 50 1.77 12.88 3.11
C ASN A 50 2.86 13.89 2.72
N ILE A 51 3.32 13.87 1.46
CA ILE A 51 4.26 14.87 0.93
C ILE A 51 3.64 16.28 1.01
N ARG A 52 2.38 16.43 0.60
CA ARG A 52 1.65 17.72 0.71
C ARG A 52 1.55 18.19 2.16
N ARG A 53 1.20 17.28 3.08
CA ARG A 53 1.13 17.57 4.52
C ARG A 53 2.48 18.02 5.08
N LEU A 54 3.56 17.31 4.76
CA LEU A 54 4.92 17.64 5.22
C LEU A 54 5.41 18.96 4.62
N THR A 55 5.13 19.22 3.35
CA THR A 55 5.44 20.51 2.70
C THR A 55 4.74 21.66 3.42
N GLN A 56 3.46 21.48 3.81
CA GLN A 56 2.73 22.49 4.57
C GLN A 56 3.28 22.68 5.98
N LEU A 57 3.68 21.60 6.67
CA LEU A 57 4.36 21.68 7.96
C LEU A 57 5.66 22.47 7.85
N MET A 58 6.49 22.19 6.84
CA MET A 58 7.74 22.93 6.60
C MET A 58 7.50 24.42 6.35
N LYS A 59 6.41 24.79 5.67
CA LYS A 59 6.02 26.20 5.50
C LYS A 59 5.66 26.89 6.82
N MET A 60 5.13 26.16 7.80
CA MET A 60 4.69 26.74 9.08
C MET A 60 5.81 26.81 10.12
N GLN A 61 6.59 25.73 10.28
CA GLN A 61 7.59 25.62 11.35
C GLN A 61 9.05 25.64 10.85
N GLY A 62 9.25 25.76 9.54
CA GLY A 62 10.55 25.58 8.90
C GLY A 62 10.96 24.11 8.75
N CYS A 63 12.17 23.90 8.25
CA CYS A 63 12.72 22.58 8.00
C CYS A 63 13.67 22.15 9.13
N GLN A 64 13.21 21.26 10.02
CA GLN A 64 13.92 20.81 11.22
C GLN A 64 14.95 19.71 10.93
N ARG A 65 15.95 20.00 10.09
CA ARG A 65 16.97 19.03 9.62
C ARG A 65 17.81 18.41 10.74
N LEU A 66 18.05 19.17 11.81
CA LEU A 66 18.92 18.76 12.95
C LEU A 66 18.23 17.82 13.94
N MET A 67 16.91 17.63 13.84
CA MET A 67 16.20 16.71 14.73
C MET A 67 16.54 15.27 14.36
N ARG A 68 16.95 14.47 15.34
CA ARG A 68 17.38 13.07 15.11
C ARG A 68 16.32 12.21 14.43
N ASP A 69 15.03 12.47 14.70
CA ASP A 69 13.92 11.74 14.06
C ASP A 69 13.75 12.08 12.57
N ASN A 70 14.36 13.16 12.11
CA ASN A 70 14.38 13.57 10.72
C ASN A 70 15.64 13.08 9.99
N HIS A 71 16.63 12.50 10.67
CA HIS A 71 17.80 11.92 10.02
C HIS A 71 17.39 10.71 9.17
N VAL A 72 18.04 10.55 8.02
CA VAL A 72 17.77 9.45 7.10
C VAL A 72 18.82 8.36 7.30
N PRO A 73 18.44 7.14 7.71
CA PRO A 73 19.40 6.06 7.79
C PRO A 73 19.80 5.60 6.38
N VAL A 74 21.10 5.45 6.16
CA VAL A 74 21.68 4.96 4.90
C VAL A 74 22.65 3.81 5.22
N ILE A 75 22.70 2.84 4.33
CA ILE A 75 23.67 1.74 4.42
C ILE A 75 24.72 1.93 3.33
N VAL A 76 25.99 1.81 3.71
CA VAL A 76 27.13 1.92 2.81
C VAL A 76 27.97 0.64 2.93
N PRO A 77 28.26 -0.06 1.83
CA PRO A 77 29.20 -1.17 1.85
C PRO A 77 30.57 -0.71 2.34
N ARG A 78 31.22 -1.46 3.24
CA ARG A 78 32.54 -1.11 3.78
C ARG A 78 33.59 -0.92 2.69
N ALA A 79 33.48 -1.69 1.59
CA ALA A 79 34.35 -1.55 0.43
C ALA A 79 34.29 -0.16 -0.22
N HIS A 80 33.17 0.56 -0.09
CA HIS A 80 32.99 1.90 -0.64
C HIS A 80 33.37 3.01 0.34
N TRP A 81 33.52 2.69 1.63
CA TRP A 81 33.90 3.66 2.66
C TRP A 81 35.36 4.07 2.51
N GLN A 82 35.67 5.36 2.67
CA GLN A 82 36.99 5.98 2.42
C GLN A 82 37.45 6.00 0.94
N ASP A 83 36.86 5.17 0.09
CA ASP A 83 37.12 5.14 -1.35
C ASP A 83 36.14 6.06 -2.12
N ARG A 84 34.88 5.61 -2.27
CA ARG A 84 33.84 6.32 -3.03
C ARG A 84 33.02 7.30 -2.18
N VAL A 85 32.95 7.04 -0.86
CA VAL A 85 32.27 7.88 0.12
C VAL A 85 33.19 8.10 1.31
N ARG A 86 33.49 9.36 1.64
CA ARG A 86 34.34 9.69 2.78
C ARG A 86 33.88 10.94 3.53
N PRO A 87 34.07 11.01 4.86
CA PRO A 87 33.75 12.21 5.61
C PRO A 87 34.75 13.32 5.31
N ARG A 88 34.23 14.50 5.02
CA ARG A 88 34.97 15.76 4.98
C ARG A 88 34.72 16.52 6.28
N SER A 89 35.78 16.69 7.08
CA SER A 89 35.77 17.58 8.23
C SER A 89 35.62 19.02 7.75
N GLY A 90 34.44 19.61 7.98
CA GLY A 90 34.18 21.03 7.73
C GLY A 90 34.26 21.83 9.03
N SER A 91 34.11 23.15 8.94
CA SER A 91 34.04 24.07 10.09
C SER A 91 32.72 23.99 10.89
N GLY A 92 31.82 23.06 10.55
CA GLY A 92 30.51 22.89 11.18
C GLY A 92 30.47 21.72 12.16
N ILE A 93 29.44 21.70 13.02
CA ILE A 93 29.23 20.66 14.05
C ILE A 93 29.01 19.27 13.42
N ILE A 94 28.49 19.21 12.19
CA ILE A 94 28.19 17.96 11.49
C ILE A 94 29.03 17.89 10.20
N PRO A 95 29.85 16.83 10.02
CA PRO A 95 30.68 16.68 8.83
C PRO A 95 29.83 16.53 7.57
N SER A 96 30.42 16.77 6.41
CA SER A 96 29.79 16.53 5.11
C SER A 96 30.36 15.25 4.49
N LEU A 97 29.57 14.51 3.71
CA LEU A 97 30.08 13.40 2.93
C LEU A 97 30.55 13.90 1.56
N ASP A 98 31.80 13.58 1.24
CA ASP A 98 32.30 13.64 -0.12
C ASP A 98 32.00 12.34 -0.82
N MET A 99 31.44 12.45 -2.01
CA MET A 99 30.98 11.31 -2.80
C MET A 99 31.31 11.53 -4.26
N GLU A 100 31.56 10.44 -4.97
CA GLU A 100 31.61 10.48 -6.43
C GLU A 100 30.27 10.93 -7.02
N LEU A 101 30.32 11.62 -8.17
CA LEU A 101 29.16 12.24 -8.81
C LEU A 101 28.07 11.23 -9.20
N ASP A 102 28.46 10.02 -9.57
CA ASP A 102 27.58 8.91 -9.95
C ASP A 102 27.11 8.07 -8.75
N TYR A 103 27.77 8.20 -7.59
CA TYR A 103 27.43 7.41 -6.41
C TYR A 103 26.10 7.85 -5.79
N ARG A 104 25.31 6.87 -5.34
CA ARG A 104 24.00 7.07 -4.71
C ARG A 104 23.91 6.28 -3.41
N LEU A 105 23.32 6.89 -2.39
CA LEU A 105 23.07 6.27 -1.10
C LEU A 105 21.65 5.70 -1.07
N CYS A 106 21.57 4.39 -0.82
CA CYS A 106 20.31 3.73 -0.52
C CYS A 106 19.81 4.23 0.84
N ALA A 107 18.75 5.03 0.79
CA ALA A 107 18.08 5.58 1.94
C ALA A 107 16.92 4.68 2.36
N TYR A 108 16.82 4.42 3.67
CA TYR A 108 15.78 3.60 4.26
C TYR A 108 14.82 4.50 5.04
N ASP A 109 13.52 4.44 4.71
CA ASP A 109 12.47 5.33 5.25
C ASP A 109 12.59 6.81 4.79
N HIS A 110 11.69 7.69 5.27
CA HIS A 110 11.71 9.16 5.08
C HIS A 110 11.62 9.68 3.63
N GLU A 111 11.33 8.84 2.63
CA GLU A 111 11.17 9.27 1.22
C GLU A 111 10.21 10.47 1.06
N ASN A 112 9.07 10.42 1.75
CA ASN A 112 8.09 11.51 1.73
C ASN A 112 8.62 12.82 2.32
N LEU A 113 9.46 12.72 3.36
CA LEU A 113 10.09 13.87 4.01
C LEU A 113 11.12 14.50 3.08
N ILE A 114 11.99 13.68 2.48
CA ILE A 114 13.00 14.13 1.53
C ILE A 114 12.37 14.71 0.27
N THR A 115 11.28 14.11 -0.22
CA THR A 115 10.56 14.65 -1.38
C THR A 115 9.87 15.98 -1.06
N ALA A 116 9.28 16.12 0.14
CA ALA A 116 8.72 17.39 0.58
C ALA A 116 9.81 18.47 0.75
N ALA A 117 10.95 18.11 1.35
CA ALA A 117 12.10 18.99 1.53
C ALA A 117 12.63 19.46 0.17
N ARG A 118 12.78 18.56 -0.80
CA ARG A 118 13.23 18.90 -2.16
C ARG A 118 12.34 19.96 -2.82
N ASN A 119 11.03 19.89 -2.62
CA ASN A 119 10.07 20.84 -3.16
C ASN A 119 10.02 22.18 -2.41
N PHE A 120 10.51 22.22 -1.17
CA PHE A 120 10.44 23.38 -0.29
C PHE A 120 11.75 24.17 -0.23
N LEU A 121 12.90 23.49 -0.21
CA LEU A 121 14.22 24.08 -0.03
C LEU A 121 14.73 24.73 -1.33
N GLY A 122 15.40 25.89 -1.20
CA GLY A 122 16.13 26.50 -2.30
C GLY A 122 17.33 25.66 -2.73
N LEU A 123 17.88 25.92 -3.92
CA LEU A 123 18.96 25.11 -4.51
C LEU A 123 20.19 24.98 -3.60
N ASP A 124 20.60 26.07 -2.94
CA ASP A 124 21.77 26.09 -2.04
C ASP A 124 21.53 25.35 -0.72
N ASP A 125 20.27 25.01 -0.41
CA ASP A 125 19.83 24.41 0.84
C ASP A 125 19.46 22.94 0.71
N GLN A 126 19.66 22.32 -0.46
CA GLN A 126 19.29 20.94 -0.80
C GLN A 126 20.20 19.88 -0.12
N TRP A 127 20.46 20.04 1.17
CA TRP A 127 21.20 19.08 1.99
C TRP A 127 20.34 18.49 3.09
N TRP A 128 20.70 17.27 3.50
CA TRP A 128 20.05 16.53 4.58
C TRP A 128 21.07 15.78 5.43
N ILE A 129 20.70 15.42 6.66
CA ILE A 129 21.55 14.61 7.55
C ILE A 129 21.18 13.15 7.40
N VAL A 130 22.19 12.34 7.11
CA VAL A 130 22.10 10.89 7.08
C VAL A 130 22.81 10.28 8.27
N ASP A 131 22.25 9.21 8.80
CA ASP A 131 22.92 8.32 9.75
C ASP A 131 23.54 7.17 8.94
N VAL A 132 24.87 7.10 8.87
CA VAL A 132 25.61 6.15 8.04
C VAL A 132 25.85 4.86 8.83
N TYR A 133 25.39 3.74 8.28
CA TYR A 133 25.67 2.40 8.77
C TYR A 133 26.54 1.66 7.75
N LEU A 134 27.65 1.08 8.20
CA LEU A 134 28.57 0.33 7.36
C LEU A 134 28.25 -1.16 7.38
N THR A 135 28.18 -1.81 6.22
CA THR A 135 27.94 -3.26 6.12
C THR A 135 29.01 -3.96 5.30
N ASP A 136 29.34 -5.20 5.66
CA ASP A 136 30.34 -6.01 4.95
C ASP A 136 29.78 -6.72 3.71
N ASN A 137 28.45 -6.70 3.53
CA ASN A 137 27.78 -7.46 2.49
C ASN A 137 27.30 -6.57 1.35
N GLU A 138 27.77 -6.82 0.12
CA GLU A 138 27.05 -6.43 -1.10
C GLU A 138 25.72 -7.19 -1.11
N GLU A 139 24.62 -6.50 -1.46
CA GLU A 139 23.23 -6.97 -1.40
C GLU A 139 23.05 -8.48 -1.63
N VAL A 140 22.96 -9.25 -0.54
CA VAL A 140 22.84 -10.71 -0.59
C VAL A 140 21.41 -11.08 -0.94
N SER A 141 21.28 -11.99 -1.91
CA SER A 141 20.02 -12.56 -2.38
C SER A 141 19.19 -13.13 -1.20
N PRO A 142 17.86 -12.95 -1.16
CA PRO A 142 17.01 -13.34 -0.04
C PRO A 142 16.96 -14.85 0.29
N ASP A 143 17.48 -15.73 -0.58
CA ASP A 143 17.14 -17.15 -0.57
C ASP A 143 18.10 -18.07 0.22
N ASP A 144 19.18 -17.57 0.81
CA ASP A 144 20.14 -18.41 1.56
C ASP A 144 20.27 -17.97 3.03
N HIS A 145 19.19 -18.10 3.80
CA HIS A 145 19.14 -17.76 5.24
C HIS A 145 19.92 -18.72 6.18
N ARG A 146 21.07 -19.27 5.75
CA ARG A 146 21.79 -20.24 6.58
C ARG A 146 22.69 -19.61 7.64
N ASN A 147 23.03 -18.33 7.54
CA ASN A 147 23.90 -17.66 8.51
C ASN A 147 23.12 -16.72 9.45
N GLU A 148 23.40 -16.81 10.76
CA GLU A 148 22.80 -15.97 11.79
C GLU A 148 23.09 -14.47 11.56
N ALA A 149 24.28 -14.14 11.05
CA ALA A 149 24.68 -12.77 10.73
C ALA A 149 23.81 -12.15 9.60
N GLU A 150 23.47 -12.93 8.57
CA GLU A 150 22.61 -12.50 7.47
C GLU A 150 21.18 -12.25 7.94
N SER A 151 20.69 -13.10 8.85
CA SER A 151 19.38 -12.91 9.49
C SER A 151 19.31 -11.62 10.30
N ILE A 152 20.36 -11.28 11.05
CA ILE A 152 20.44 -10.02 11.81
C ILE A 152 20.48 -8.82 10.86
N CYS A 153 21.30 -8.84 9.81
CA CYS A 153 21.38 -7.77 8.82
C CYS A 153 20.02 -7.54 8.13
N HIS A 154 19.34 -8.60 7.68
CA HIS A 154 18.02 -8.50 7.07
C HIS A 154 16.99 -7.88 8.02
N LYS A 155 16.95 -8.33 9.28
CA LYS A 155 16.06 -7.76 10.31
C LYS A 155 16.41 -6.32 10.66
N PHE A 156 17.69 -5.97 10.65
CA PHE A 156 18.14 -4.59 10.83
C PHE A 156 17.64 -3.69 9.70
N ILE A 157 17.88 -4.07 8.44
CA ILE A 157 17.37 -3.35 7.27
C ILE A 157 15.84 -3.20 7.34
N GLN A 158 15.13 -4.26 7.69
CA GLN A 158 13.69 -4.22 7.89
C GLN A 158 13.30 -3.20 8.97
N SER A 159 13.98 -3.19 10.12
CA SER A 159 13.74 -2.23 11.21
C SER A 159 13.95 -0.77 10.77
N LEU A 160 14.89 -0.52 9.85
CA LEU A 160 15.09 0.80 9.27
C LEU A 160 13.94 1.19 8.33
N LYS A 161 13.49 0.27 7.47
CA LYS A 161 12.37 0.50 6.52
C LYS A 161 11.02 0.71 7.21
N GLU A 162 10.83 0.05 8.36
CA GLU A 162 9.55 -0.04 9.08
C GLU A 162 9.53 0.79 10.35
N ARG A 163 10.21 1.94 10.33
CA ARG A 163 10.20 2.87 11.44
C ARG A 163 8.94 3.74 11.38
N TYR A 164 8.08 3.59 12.38
CA TYR A 164 6.91 4.45 12.55
C TYR A 164 6.97 5.07 13.94
N PRO A 165 7.53 6.29 14.08
CA PRO A 165 7.37 7.03 15.33
C PRO A 165 5.87 7.15 15.63
N ASN A 166 5.51 7.04 16.90
CA ASN A 166 4.12 6.90 17.37
C ASN A 166 3.16 7.97 16.81
N ASP A 167 3.67 9.12 16.36
CA ASP A 167 2.90 10.25 15.82
C ASP A 167 2.59 10.17 14.32
N ASN A 168 3.22 9.27 13.55
CA ASN A 168 2.99 9.13 12.11
C ASN A 168 2.52 7.72 11.75
N ARG A 169 1.26 7.44 12.11
CA ARG A 169 0.64 6.14 11.88
C ARG A 169 0.65 5.76 10.39
N PRO A 170 1.13 4.56 10.03
CA PRO A 170 1.04 4.08 8.66
C PRO A 170 -0.42 3.95 8.20
N PRO A 171 -0.70 4.14 6.90
CA PRO A 171 -2.04 4.00 6.36
C PRO A 171 -2.53 2.55 6.47
N ASP A 172 -3.86 2.40 6.58
CA ASP A 172 -4.52 1.09 6.75
C ASP A 172 -4.11 0.07 5.67
N GLY A 173 -3.84 0.51 4.44
CA GLY A 173 -3.40 -0.39 3.36
C GLY A 173 -2.03 -1.01 3.60
N LEU A 174 -1.08 -0.22 4.10
CA LEU A 174 0.25 -0.72 4.44
C LEU A 174 0.20 -1.66 5.65
N ILE A 175 -0.58 -1.31 6.68
CA ILE A 175 -0.77 -2.18 7.84
C ILE A 175 -1.37 -3.53 7.41
N TYR A 176 -2.41 -3.50 6.57
CA TYR A 176 -3.06 -4.71 6.07
C TYR A 176 -2.07 -5.61 5.31
N GLU A 177 -1.31 -5.03 4.37
CA GLU A 177 -0.33 -5.76 3.57
C GLU A 177 0.75 -6.41 4.45
N ARG A 178 1.30 -5.65 5.41
CA ARG A 178 2.37 -6.12 6.29
C ARG A 178 1.94 -7.22 7.23
N ILE A 179 0.74 -7.12 7.81
CA ILE A 179 0.17 -8.21 8.61
C ILE A 179 -0.02 -9.45 7.75
N ASN A 180 -0.58 -9.32 6.54
CA ASN A 180 -0.76 -10.47 5.64
C ASN A 180 0.54 -11.16 5.27
N ARG A 181 1.58 -10.37 4.95
CA ARG A 181 2.92 -10.84 4.64
C ARG A 181 3.51 -11.64 5.81
N TYR A 182 3.55 -11.04 7.00
CA TYR A 182 4.24 -11.66 8.14
C TYR A 182 3.46 -12.80 8.80
N GLU A 183 2.14 -12.85 8.65
CA GLU A 183 1.34 -14.02 9.05
C GLU A 183 1.45 -15.19 8.03
N GLY A 184 2.05 -14.96 6.86
CA GLY A 184 2.28 -15.99 5.84
C GLY A 184 1.11 -16.21 4.88
N TYR A 185 0.23 -15.21 4.71
CA TYR A 185 -0.91 -15.30 3.78
C TYR A 185 -0.57 -14.97 2.32
N LEU A 186 0.67 -14.56 2.02
CA LEU A 186 1.12 -14.09 0.70
C LEU A 186 2.25 -14.95 0.13
N ASP A 187 2.23 -16.26 0.40
CA ASP A 187 3.31 -17.20 0.03
C ASP A 187 4.70 -16.83 0.58
N THR A 188 4.73 -16.01 1.64
CA THR A 188 5.95 -15.60 2.34
C THR A 188 6.13 -16.39 3.63
N PRO A 189 7.37 -16.66 4.07
CA PRO A 189 7.62 -17.28 5.37
C PRO A 189 6.98 -16.46 6.50
N ARG A 190 6.39 -17.16 7.47
CA ARG A 190 5.79 -16.53 8.63
C ARG A 190 6.89 -15.92 9.52
N ASP A 191 6.70 -14.66 9.92
CA ASP A 191 7.52 -13.98 10.92
C ASP A 191 6.61 -13.51 12.07
N PRO A 192 6.47 -14.31 13.14
CA PRO A 192 5.61 -13.97 14.27
C PRO A 192 6.01 -12.67 14.98
N LEU A 193 7.31 -12.34 15.03
CA LEU A 193 7.78 -11.13 15.70
C LEU A 193 7.37 -9.88 14.92
N ALA A 194 7.62 -9.88 13.60
CA ALA A 194 7.23 -8.79 12.73
C ALA A 194 5.69 -8.65 12.65
N ALA A 195 4.95 -9.76 12.54
CA ALA A 195 3.49 -9.74 12.56
C ALA A 195 2.96 -9.08 13.85
N ASN A 196 3.48 -9.50 15.01
CA ASN A 196 3.10 -8.96 16.30
C ASN A 196 3.38 -7.45 16.42
N ASN A 197 4.51 -6.97 15.86
CA ASN A 197 4.82 -5.54 15.84
C ASN A 197 3.79 -4.76 15.01
N TRP A 198 3.40 -5.28 13.84
CA TRP A 198 2.38 -4.63 13.00
C TRP A 198 0.97 -4.69 13.61
N TRP A 199 0.63 -5.76 14.34
CA TRP A 199 -0.58 -5.80 15.17
C TRP A 199 -0.54 -4.74 16.28
N ALA A 200 0.59 -4.57 16.97
CA ALA A 200 0.75 -3.51 17.97
C ALA A 200 0.59 -2.11 17.37
N VAL A 201 1.15 -1.85 16.18
CA VAL A 201 0.95 -0.59 15.44
C VAL A 201 -0.53 -0.34 15.10
N LEU A 202 -1.29 -1.39 14.77
CA LEU A 202 -2.73 -1.29 14.52
C LEU A 202 -3.53 -0.91 15.78
N GLU A 203 -3.07 -1.37 16.94
CA GLU A 203 -3.74 -1.23 18.24
C GLU A 203 -3.20 -0.07 19.11
N ALA A 204 -2.11 0.57 18.72
CA ALA A 204 -1.43 1.62 19.50
C ALA A 204 -2.33 2.80 19.91
N LEU A 205 -3.39 3.10 19.14
CA LEU A 205 -4.37 4.12 19.53
C LEU A 205 -5.33 3.56 20.57
N ALA A 206 -5.35 4.19 21.75
CA ALA A 206 -6.30 3.88 22.81
C ALA A 206 -7.75 3.88 22.27
N GLY A 207 -8.48 2.80 22.57
CA GLY A 207 -9.87 2.62 22.12
C GLY A 207 -10.05 2.18 20.65
N SER A 208 -8.96 2.03 19.88
CA SER A 208 -9.02 1.47 18.52
C SER A 208 -9.61 0.07 18.54
N LYS A 209 -10.63 -0.16 17.71
CA LYS A 209 -11.24 -1.49 17.50
C LYS A 209 -10.73 -2.19 16.24
N LYS A 210 -9.77 -1.57 15.53
CA LYS A 210 -9.29 -2.05 14.22
C LYS A 210 -8.65 -3.43 14.29
N GLY A 211 -7.90 -3.74 15.35
CA GLY A 211 -7.31 -5.07 15.56
C GLY A 211 -8.39 -6.15 15.56
N ARG A 212 -9.38 -6.03 16.45
CA ARG A 212 -10.56 -6.92 16.50
C ARG A 212 -11.29 -7.03 15.17
N TYR A 213 -11.50 -5.92 14.46
CA TYR A 213 -12.16 -5.93 13.15
C TYR A 213 -11.38 -6.72 12.10
N LEU A 214 -10.05 -6.56 12.07
CA LEU A 214 -9.19 -7.28 11.14
C LEU A 214 -9.11 -8.77 11.48
N THR A 215 -8.93 -9.13 12.76
CA THR A 215 -8.93 -10.52 13.21
C THR A 215 -10.23 -11.23 12.86
N GLN A 216 -11.37 -10.56 13.01
CA GLN A 216 -12.66 -11.14 12.63
C GLN A 216 -12.82 -11.26 11.12
N PHE A 217 -12.28 -10.31 10.35
CA PHE A 217 -12.29 -10.35 8.89
C PHE A 217 -11.46 -11.53 8.34
N PHE A 218 -10.30 -11.84 8.91
CA PHE A 218 -9.47 -12.98 8.49
C PHE A 218 -10.16 -14.35 8.65
N LYS A 219 -11.17 -14.45 9.53
CA LYS A 219 -11.99 -15.67 9.64
C LYS A 219 -12.96 -15.85 8.46
N HIS A 220 -13.17 -14.82 7.64
CA HIS A 220 -13.94 -14.88 6.40
C HIS A 220 -13.00 -15.19 5.24
N GLU A 221 -12.56 -16.44 5.14
CA GLU A 221 -11.49 -16.88 4.24
C GLU A 221 -11.73 -16.48 2.77
N THR A 222 -12.96 -16.59 2.28
CA THR A 222 -13.33 -16.23 0.90
C THR A 222 -13.11 -14.75 0.60
N LEU A 223 -13.63 -13.86 1.46
CA LEU A 223 -13.45 -12.42 1.32
C LEU A 223 -11.99 -12.01 1.57
N HIS A 224 -11.32 -12.66 2.51
CA HIS A 224 -9.91 -12.41 2.78
C HIS A 224 -9.04 -12.74 1.57
N GLN A 225 -9.20 -13.93 0.98
CA GLN A 225 -8.50 -14.34 -0.24
C GLN A 225 -8.79 -13.39 -1.41
N LYS A 226 -10.06 -13.02 -1.63
CA LYS A 226 -10.44 -12.09 -2.70
C LYS A 226 -9.94 -10.66 -2.49
N LEU A 227 -9.80 -10.21 -1.24
CA LEU A 227 -9.18 -8.91 -0.98
C LEU A 227 -7.65 -8.98 -1.16
N ASN A 228 -7.01 -10.10 -0.75
CA ASN A 228 -5.59 -10.33 -0.93
C ASN A 228 -5.18 -10.39 -2.40
N SER A 229 -6.02 -10.87 -3.31
CA SER A 229 -5.69 -10.88 -4.74
C SER A 229 -5.50 -9.48 -5.33
N LEU A 230 -6.01 -8.43 -4.67
CA LEU A 230 -5.76 -7.03 -5.07
C LEU A 230 -4.39 -6.49 -4.59
N LEU A 231 -3.64 -7.22 -3.76
CA LEU A 231 -2.30 -6.78 -3.26
C LEU A 231 -1.26 -6.65 -4.39
N VAL A 232 -1.48 -7.31 -5.52
CA VAL A 232 -0.62 -7.18 -6.71
C VAL A 232 -0.68 -5.79 -7.34
N ILE A 233 -1.66 -4.96 -6.98
CA ILE A 233 -1.81 -3.57 -7.43
C ILE A 233 -1.64 -2.60 -6.23
N PRO A 234 -0.40 -2.22 -5.86
CA PRO A 234 -0.15 -1.41 -4.67
C PRO A 234 -0.92 -0.08 -4.66
N GLY A 235 -1.10 0.56 -5.82
CA GLY A 235 -1.80 1.84 -5.95
C GLY A 235 -3.23 1.85 -5.41
N LEU A 236 -3.91 0.69 -5.35
CA LEU A 236 -5.27 0.58 -4.80
C LEU A 236 -5.31 0.80 -3.29
N TRP A 237 -4.22 0.49 -2.57
CA TRP A 237 -4.23 0.31 -1.13
C TRP A 237 -4.21 1.62 -0.33
N GLY A 238 -3.98 2.76 -0.99
CA GLY A 238 -4.26 4.08 -0.39
C GLY A 238 -5.74 4.26 -0.03
N GLY A 239 -6.63 3.53 -0.71
CA GLY A 239 -8.07 3.50 -0.44
C GLY A 239 -8.51 2.60 0.71
N MET A 240 -7.63 1.78 1.28
CA MET A 240 -7.99 0.78 2.29
C MET A 240 -8.50 1.40 3.60
N ARG A 241 -9.49 0.76 4.22
CA ARG A 241 -10.12 1.19 5.49
C ARG A 241 -10.39 -0.02 6.39
N ILE A 242 -9.39 -0.45 7.16
CA ILE A 242 -9.51 -1.56 8.13
C ILE A 242 -10.66 -1.32 9.10
N GLY A 243 -10.87 -0.06 9.50
CA GLY A 243 -11.96 0.35 10.38
C GLY A 243 -13.37 -0.02 9.88
N LEU A 244 -13.56 -0.28 8.59
CA LEU A 244 -14.85 -0.61 7.98
C LEU A 244 -15.03 -2.11 7.67
N LEU A 245 -13.99 -2.94 7.85
CA LEU A 245 -14.07 -4.37 7.52
C LEU A 245 -15.13 -5.13 8.34
N HIS A 246 -15.34 -4.73 9.60
CA HIS A 246 -16.39 -5.33 10.42
C HIS A 246 -17.80 -5.14 9.85
N LYS A 247 -18.04 -4.06 9.10
CA LYS A 247 -19.32 -3.84 8.42
C LYS A 247 -19.48 -4.79 7.24
N LEU A 248 -18.40 -5.08 6.51
CA LEU A 248 -18.41 -6.05 5.42
C LEU A 248 -18.87 -7.42 5.91
N THR A 249 -18.24 -7.92 6.98
CA THR A 249 -18.61 -9.22 7.57
C THR A 249 -20.01 -9.24 8.18
N ALA A 250 -20.50 -8.11 8.70
CA ALA A 250 -21.82 -8.03 9.34
C ALA A 250 -22.98 -7.92 8.33
N MET A 251 -22.71 -7.49 7.10
CA MET A 251 -23.75 -7.34 6.08
C MET A 251 -24.27 -8.70 5.58
N HIS A 252 -23.42 -9.73 5.55
CA HIS A 252 -23.68 -11.02 4.89
C HIS A 252 -24.00 -10.87 3.39
N CYS A 253 -23.30 -9.95 2.72
CA CYS A 253 -23.40 -9.68 1.29
C CYS A 253 -22.07 -10.03 0.60
N ASP A 254 -21.59 -11.25 0.80
CA ASP A 254 -20.25 -11.63 0.37
C ASP A 254 -20.12 -11.62 -1.17
N GLU A 255 -21.15 -12.04 -1.89
CA GLU A 255 -21.15 -12.15 -3.34
C GLU A 255 -21.08 -10.78 -4.04
N PRO A 256 -21.92 -9.77 -3.68
CA PRO A 256 -21.76 -8.43 -4.25
C PRO A 256 -20.43 -7.77 -3.89
N ILE A 257 -19.89 -8.03 -2.68
CA ILE A 257 -18.57 -7.53 -2.27
C ILE A 257 -17.47 -8.14 -3.13
N ALA A 258 -17.47 -9.47 -3.27
CA ALA A 258 -16.49 -10.20 -4.07
C ALA A 258 -16.58 -9.79 -5.55
N CYS A 259 -17.80 -9.61 -6.08
CA CYS A 259 -18.03 -9.13 -7.44
C CYS A 259 -17.42 -7.74 -7.68
N TYR A 260 -17.54 -6.81 -6.72
CA TYR A 260 -16.92 -5.49 -6.83
C TYR A 260 -15.38 -5.57 -6.88
N TRP A 261 -14.79 -6.38 -6.00
CA TRP A 261 -13.33 -6.56 -5.97
C TRP A 261 -12.83 -7.28 -7.24
N GLU A 262 -13.58 -8.24 -7.77
CA GLU A 262 -13.29 -8.88 -9.04
C GLU A 262 -13.38 -7.88 -10.21
N LEU A 263 -14.40 -7.02 -10.23
CA LEU A 263 -14.50 -5.94 -11.21
C LEU A 263 -13.31 -4.98 -11.12
N THR A 264 -12.87 -4.66 -9.90
CA THR A 264 -11.66 -3.87 -9.66
C THR A 264 -10.44 -4.56 -10.27
N SER A 265 -10.17 -5.81 -9.89
CA SER A 265 -9.06 -6.60 -10.42
C SER A 265 -9.06 -6.66 -11.95
N THR A 266 -10.17 -7.11 -12.53
CA THR A 266 -10.33 -7.28 -13.98
C THR A 266 -10.20 -5.96 -14.74
N THR A 267 -10.64 -4.83 -14.17
CA THR A 267 -10.47 -3.51 -14.80
C THR A 267 -8.98 -3.18 -14.97
N PHE A 268 -8.17 -3.35 -13.93
CA PHE A 268 -6.73 -3.07 -14.02
C PHE A 268 -5.96 -4.13 -14.83
N SER A 269 -6.33 -5.42 -14.74
CA SER A 269 -5.77 -6.47 -15.60
C SER A 269 -6.05 -6.21 -17.09
N ARG A 270 -7.24 -5.70 -17.44
CA ARG A 270 -7.58 -5.31 -18.81
C ARG A 270 -6.65 -4.21 -19.34
N LEU A 271 -6.31 -3.22 -18.51
CA LEU A 271 -5.40 -2.13 -18.91
C LEU A 271 -4.03 -2.66 -19.35
N VAL A 272 -3.50 -3.68 -18.66
CA VAL A 272 -2.19 -4.27 -18.95
C VAL A 272 -2.24 -5.49 -19.90
N ARG A 273 -3.43 -5.85 -20.42
CA ARG A 273 -3.69 -7.07 -21.23
C ARG A 273 -3.34 -8.38 -20.53
N GLY A 274 -3.61 -8.49 -19.22
CA GLY A 274 -3.34 -9.69 -18.44
C GLY A 274 -1.85 -9.97 -18.18
N ARG A 275 -0.98 -8.99 -18.44
CA ARG A 275 0.42 -9.00 -18.00
C ARG A 275 0.48 -8.60 -16.54
N ASP A 276 0.20 -9.54 -15.66
CA ASP A 276 0.04 -9.30 -14.22
C ASP A 276 1.33 -8.78 -13.57
N GLU A 277 2.49 -9.05 -14.15
CA GLU A 277 3.78 -8.48 -13.75
C GLU A 277 3.86 -6.96 -13.93
N LEU A 278 2.94 -6.36 -14.67
CA LEU A 278 2.86 -4.91 -14.86
C LEU A 278 1.91 -4.23 -13.86
N LEU A 279 1.01 -4.99 -13.21
CA LEU A 279 0.06 -4.45 -12.22
C LEU A 279 0.77 -3.77 -11.05
N LEU A 280 1.93 -4.31 -10.69
CA LEU A 280 2.80 -3.78 -9.64
C LEU A 280 3.31 -2.37 -9.96
N LEU A 281 3.34 -1.93 -11.22
CA LEU A 281 3.80 -0.60 -11.63
C LEU A 281 2.72 0.48 -11.51
N ILE A 282 1.45 0.08 -11.31
CA ILE A 282 0.31 1.00 -11.15
C ILE A 282 0.38 1.63 -9.77
N ASP A 283 0.67 2.94 -9.74
CA ASP A 283 0.88 3.68 -8.50
C ASP A 283 -0.38 4.38 -7.97
N GLY A 284 -0.30 4.84 -6.72
CA GLY A 284 -1.39 5.49 -6.01
C GLY A 284 -1.81 6.80 -6.65
N VAL A 285 -0.89 7.52 -7.28
CA VAL A 285 -1.20 8.74 -8.05
C VAL A 285 -2.06 8.41 -9.26
N THR A 286 -1.65 7.41 -10.06
CA THR A 286 -2.45 6.92 -11.19
C THR A 286 -3.84 6.50 -10.73
N VAL A 287 -3.94 5.67 -9.69
CA VAL A 287 -5.24 5.22 -9.16
C VAL A 287 -6.10 6.40 -8.69
N GLU A 288 -5.52 7.40 -8.02
CA GLU A 288 -6.26 8.58 -7.56
C GLU A 288 -6.83 9.41 -8.72
N LEU A 289 -6.07 9.53 -9.82
CA LEU A 289 -6.53 10.21 -11.04
C LEU A 289 -7.66 9.45 -11.73
N LEU A 290 -7.56 8.11 -11.79
CA LEU A 290 -8.52 7.24 -12.49
C LEU A 290 -9.83 7.02 -11.73
N GLN A 291 -9.80 6.97 -10.39
CA GLN A 291 -10.94 6.54 -9.58
C GLN A 291 -12.24 7.29 -9.92
N SER A 292 -13.36 6.56 -10.08
CA SER A 292 -14.70 7.10 -10.39
C SER A 292 -14.84 7.84 -11.73
N ARG A 293 -13.84 7.81 -12.61
CA ARG A 293 -13.91 8.46 -13.91
C ARG A 293 -14.49 7.54 -14.99
N VAL A 294 -15.18 8.12 -15.98
CA VAL A 294 -15.82 7.39 -17.10
C VAL A 294 -15.40 8.00 -18.44
N HIS A 295 -14.19 7.69 -18.90
CA HIS A 295 -13.56 8.39 -20.03
C HIS A 295 -14.24 8.16 -21.37
N LYS A 296 -14.83 6.98 -21.59
CA LYS A 296 -15.53 6.68 -22.85
C LYS A 296 -16.78 7.55 -23.06
N VAL A 297 -17.44 7.93 -21.96
CA VAL A 297 -18.74 8.64 -21.98
C VAL A 297 -18.58 10.12 -21.64
N SER A 298 -17.65 10.46 -20.75
CA SER A 298 -17.43 11.83 -20.27
C SER A 298 -16.22 12.46 -20.96
N SER A 299 -16.47 13.34 -21.93
CA SER A 299 -15.42 14.14 -22.57
C SER A 299 -14.61 14.98 -21.56
N LYS A 300 -15.25 15.40 -20.46
CA LYS A 300 -14.58 16.11 -19.37
C LYS A 300 -13.53 15.24 -18.68
N ASP A 301 -13.89 14.00 -18.34
CA ASP A 301 -12.95 13.06 -17.72
C ASP A 301 -11.82 12.70 -18.69
N LEU A 302 -12.17 12.43 -19.95
CA LEU A 302 -11.19 12.12 -21.01
C LEU A 302 -10.16 13.24 -21.18
N ASN A 303 -10.62 14.48 -21.36
CA ASN A 303 -9.74 15.64 -21.54
C ASN A 303 -8.88 15.88 -20.30
N SER A 304 -9.45 15.75 -19.10
CA SER A 304 -8.69 15.91 -17.86
C SER A 304 -7.57 14.88 -17.74
N LEU A 305 -7.85 13.60 -18.05
CA LEU A 305 -6.81 12.57 -18.02
C LEU A 305 -5.79 12.68 -19.15
N GLN A 306 -6.19 13.18 -20.32
CA GLN A 306 -5.25 13.39 -21.41
C GLN A 306 -4.16 14.39 -21.01
N VAL A 307 -4.53 15.48 -20.34
CA VAL A 307 -3.57 16.44 -19.79
C VAL A 307 -2.62 15.75 -18.79
N GLU A 308 -3.15 14.92 -17.88
CA GLU A 308 -2.34 14.17 -16.92
C GLU A 308 -1.40 13.15 -17.59
N LEU A 309 -1.79 12.58 -18.72
CA LEU A 309 -0.96 11.70 -19.54
C LEU A 309 0.18 12.49 -20.21
N GLU A 310 -0.14 13.62 -20.85
CA GLU A 310 0.82 14.50 -21.53
C GLU A 310 1.85 15.08 -20.55
N GLU A 311 1.43 15.42 -19.34
CA GLU A 311 2.32 15.92 -18.27
C GLU A 311 3.10 14.80 -17.55
N GLY A 312 2.99 13.55 -18.00
CA GLY A 312 3.76 12.43 -17.45
C GLY A 312 3.30 11.95 -16.07
N ARG A 313 2.13 12.39 -15.58
CA ARG A 313 1.61 12.04 -14.24
C ARG A 313 0.79 10.77 -14.22
N LEU A 314 0.15 10.41 -15.34
CA LEU A 314 -0.61 9.18 -15.48
C LEU A 314 0.30 8.03 -15.97
N PHE A 315 0.35 6.92 -15.23
CA PHE A 315 1.22 5.77 -15.49
C PHE A 315 2.74 6.11 -15.54
N PRO A 316 3.31 6.83 -14.55
CA PRO A 316 4.68 7.33 -14.61
C PRO A 316 5.75 6.24 -14.57
N ASN A 317 5.42 5.05 -14.08
CA ASN A 317 6.35 3.91 -13.95
C ASN A 317 6.42 3.04 -15.21
N PHE A 318 5.72 3.43 -16.29
CA PHE A 318 5.66 2.69 -17.55
C PHE A 318 6.46 3.40 -18.64
N SER A 319 7.01 2.63 -19.58
CA SER A 319 7.61 3.22 -20.79
C SER A 319 6.56 3.91 -21.65
N GLU A 320 6.96 4.93 -22.42
CA GLU A 320 6.03 5.74 -23.20
C GLU A 320 5.17 4.90 -24.17
N GLY A 321 5.76 3.93 -24.88
CA GLY A 321 5.01 3.02 -25.74
C GLY A 321 3.95 2.21 -24.97
N THR A 322 4.30 1.70 -23.78
CA THR A 322 3.35 0.95 -22.94
C THR A 322 2.25 1.86 -22.40
N ARG A 323 2.57 3.12 -22.06
CA ARG A 323 1.59 4.11 -21.61
C ARG A 323 0.54 4.39 -22.67
N GLN A 324 0.96 4.55 -23.93
CA GLN A 324 0.04 4.76 -25.05
C GLN A 324 -0.87 3.56 -25.29
N ASP A 325 -0.35 2.34 -25.17
CA ASP A 325 -1.17 1.13 -25.28
C ASP A 325 -2.19 1.01 -24.14
N ILE A 326 -1.78 1.33 -22.90
CA ILE A 326 -2.68 1.36 -21.74
C ILE A 326 -3.75 2.44 -21.95
N TRP A 327 -3.36 3.62 -22.42
CA TRP A 327 -4.26 4.73 -22.72
C TRP A 327 -5.33 4.34 -23.75
N ALA A 328 -4.94 3.66 -24.84
CA ALA A 328 -5.88 3.17 -25.83
C ALA A 328 -6.96 2.27 -25.23
N ARG A 329 -6.59 1.38 -24.29
CA ARG A 329 -7.53 0.49 -23.59
C ARG A 329 -8.36 1.21 -22.52
N LEU A 330 -7.76 2.18 -21.83
CA LEU A 330 -8.45 2.98 -20.82
C LEU A 330 -9.65 3.73 -21.42
N LYS A 331 -9.52 4.21 -22.66
CA LYS A 331 -10.60 4.90 -23.39
C LYS A 331 -11.80 4.02 -23.71
N GLU A 332 -11.63 2.70 -23.71
CA GLU A 332 -12.72 1.75 -24.02
C GLU A 332 -13.61 1.45 -22.81
N ILE A 333 -13.21 1.90 -21.61
CA ILE A 333 -13.96 1.66 -20.36
C ILE A 333 -15.12 2.66 -20.25
N ASP A 334 -16.35 2.14 -20.28
CA ASP A 334 -17.62 2.89 -20.22
C ASP A 334 -18.29 2.93 -18.84
N TYR A 335 -17.62 2.42 -17.81
CA TYR A 335 -18.11 2.47 -16.44
C TYR A 335 -17.14 3.21 -15.51
N PRO A 336 -17.61 3.71 -14.35
CA PRO A 336 -16.74 4.37 -13.37
C PRO A 336 -15.65 3.42 -12.90
N ILE A 337 -14.37 3.82 -13.04
CA ILE A 337 -13.25 2.96 -12.63
C ILE A 337 -13.34 2.66 -11.13
N PRO A 338 -13.54 1.38 -10.74
CA PRO A 338 -13.69 0.98 -9.37
C PRO A 338 -12.32 0.84 -8.69
N THR A 339 -12.28 1.14 -7.40
CA THR A 339 -11.09 1.08 -6.54
C THR A 339 -11.51 0.70 -5.12
N LEU A 340 -10.55 0.41 -4.23
CA LEU A 340 -10.87 0.21 -2.81
C LEU A 340 -11.51 1.46 -2.19
N LYS A 341 -11.08 2.67 -2.59
CA LYS A 341 -11.62 3.92 -2.05
C LYS A 341 -13.08 4.13 -2.44
N THR A 342 -13.43 3.84 -3.69
CA THR A 342 -14.81 3.94 -4.18
C THR A 342 -15.66 2.85 -3.59
N PHE A 343 -15.16 1.61 -3.49
CA PHE A 343 -15.84 0.50 -2.83
C PHE A 343 -16.34 0.86 -1.43
N PHE A 344 -15.48 1.42 -0.57
CA PHE A 344 -15.88 1.75 0.80
C PHE A 344 -16.96 2.84 0.87
N LYS A 345 -17.09 3.68 -0.16
CA LYS A 345 -18.20 4.63 -0.33
C LYS A 345 -19.44 3.94 -0.87
N ASP A 346 -19.30 3.16 -1.95
CA ASP A 346 -20.38 2.49 -2.67
C ASP A 346 -21.07 1.45 -1.79
N ARG A 347 -20.35 0.89 -0.82
CA ARG A 347 -20.86 0.03 0.26
C ARG A 347 -22.08 0.63 0.98
N LEU A 348 -22.22 1.96 1.05
CA LEU A 348 -23.40 2.60 1.65
C LEU A 348 -24.68 2.28 0.85
N TYR A 349 -24.60 2.21 -0.48
CA TYR A 349 -25.72 1.77 -1.32
C TYR A 349 -26.02 0.29 -1.09
N LEU A 350 -24.97 -0.54 -0.93
CA LEU A 350 -25.13 -1.95 -0.61
C LEU A 350 -25.80 -2.15 0.77
N GLU A 351 -25.51 -1.31 1.77
CA GLU A 351 -26.19 -1.34 3.07
C GLU A 351 -27.70 -1.08 2.92
N VAL A 352 -28.11 -0.16 2.04
CA VAL A 352 -29.53 0.09 1.76
C VAL A 352 -30.17 -1.13 1.11
N ALA A 353 -29.56 -1.67 0.04
CA ALA A 353 -30.05 -2.87 -0.63
C ALA A 353 -30.18 -4.06 0.34
N GLN A 354 -29.15 -4.27 1.16
CA GLN A 354 -29.13 -5.30 2.20
C GLN A 354 -30.30 -5.17 3.17
N SER A 355 -30.62 -3.95 3.61
CA SER A 355 -31.72 -3.71 4.54
C SER A 355 -33.08 -4.10 3.96
N VAL A 356 -33.27 -3.90 2.66
CA VAL A 356 -34.47 -4.30 1.92
C VAL A 356 -34.51 -5.82 1.76
N MET A 357 -33.39 -6.42 1.32
CA MET A 357 -33.32 -7.87 1.10
C MET A 357 -33.53 -8.66 2.40
N LYS A 358 -33.05 -8.17 3.55
CA LYS A 358 -33.33 -8.78 4.86
C LYS A 358 -34.81 -8.78 5.27
N ARG A 359 -35.63 -7.87 4.72
CA ARG A 359 -37.09 -7.89 4.93
C ARG A 359 -37.77 -8.93 4.05
N LEU A 360 -37.27 -9.13 2.83
CA LEU A 360 -37.78 -10.14 1.89
C LEU A 360 -37.35 -11.56 2.31
N PHE A 361 -36.13 -11.68 2.84
CA PHE A 361 -35.55 -12.92 3.33
C PHE A 361 -35.20 -12.82 4.82
N VAL A 362 -36.06 -13.41 5.67
CA VAL A 362 -35.77 -13.58 7.10
C VAL A 362 -34.73 -14.68 7.27
N GLN A 363 -33.49 -14.30 7.54
CA GLN A 363 -32.39 -15.24 7.79
C GLN A 363 -32.73 -16.22 8.92
N PRO A 364 -32.52 -17.54 8.75
CA PRO A 364 -32.61 -18.50 9.83
C PRO A 364 -31.62 -18.15 10.94
N ARG A 365 -32.07 -18.14 12.20
CA ARG A 365 -31.30 -17.70 13.39
C ARG A 365 -29.94 -18.42 13.60
N ARG A 366 -29.64 -19.49 12.86
CA ARG A 366 -28.42 -20.30 12.99
C ARG A 366 -27.67 -20.54 11.67
N GLY A 367 -28.14 -19.98 10.55
CA GLY A 367 -27.50 -20.17 9.25
C GLY A 367 -26.39 -19.15 9.02
N LYS A 368 -25.17 -19.59 8.73
CA LYS A 368 -24.11 -18.75 8.15
C LYS A 368 -24.29 -18.60 6.63
N ILE A 369 -25.52 -18.36 6.19
CA ILE A 369 -25.83 -18.19 4.77
C ILE A 369 -25.79 -16.70 4.44
N THR A 370 -25.26 -16.38 3.26
CA THR A 370 -25.31 -15.02 2.73
C THR A 370 -26.75 -14.67 2.35
N ILE A 371 -27.00 -13.37 2.13
CA ILE A 371 -28.31 -12.92 1.64
C ILE A 371 -28.61 -13.53 0.27
N ASP A 372 -27.63 -13.56 -0.62
CA ASP A 372 -27.81 -14.11 -1.97
C ASP A 372 -28.09 -15.61 -1.89
N GLN A 373 -27.30 -16.39 -1.14
CA GLN A 373 -27.58 -17.83 -0.94
C GLN A 373 -28.97 -18.08 -0.37
N GLY A 374 -29.41 -17.25 0.58
CA GLY A 374 -30.73 -17.36 1.19
C GLY A 374 -31.86 -17.05 0.22
N VAL A 375 -31.70 -16.00 -0.59
CA VAL A 375 -32.66 -15.58 -1.62
C VAL A 375 -32.72 -16.61 -2.73
N TYR A 376 -31.58 -17.04 -3.28
CA TYR A 376 -31.51 -18.12 -4.26
C TYR A 376 -32.16 -19.38 -3.70
N GLY A 377 -31.76 -19.86 -2.52
CA GLY A 377 -32.35 -21.08 -1.95
C GLY A 377 -33.87 -21.02 -1.72
N LYS A 378 -34.47 -19.83 -1.61
CA LYS A 378 -35.91 -19.64 -1.37
C LYS A 378 -36.71 -19.37 -2.65
N TYR A 379 -36.09 -18.75 -3.65
CA TYR A 379 -36.75 -18.25 -4.86
C TYR A 379 -36.18 -18.84 -6.16
N ASP A 380 -35.22 -19.76 -6.08
CA ASP A 380 -34.77 -20.59 -7.19
C ASP A 380 -35.83 -21.67 -7.49
N THR A 381 -37.02 -21.21 -7.88
CA THR A 381 -37.94 -22.04 -8.63
C THR A 381 -37.51 -21.99 -10.09
N PRO A 382 -37.28 -23.14 -10.76
CA PRO A 382 -37.18 -23.14 -12.20
C PRO A 382 -38.47 -22.52 -12.72
N VAL A 383 -38.35 -21.38 -13.42
CA VAL A 383 -39.49 -20.72 -14.04
C VAL A 383 -40.22 -21.79 -14.86
N PRO A 384 -41.48 -22.12 -14.57
CA PRO A 384 -42.21 -23.08 -15.39
C PRO A 384 -42.16 -22.55 -16.82
N VAL A 385 -41.77 -23.39 -17.78
CA VAL A 385 -41.62 -23.06 -19.22
C VAL A 385 -42.84 -22.28 -19.79
N SER A 386 -44.00 -22.39 -19.13
CA SER A 386 -45.20 -21.58 -19.34
C SER A 386 -45.01 -20.05 -19.25
N MET A 387 -44.07 -19.53 -18.44
CA MET A 387 -43.81 -18.09 -18.32
C MET A 387 -42.92 -17.51 -19.42
N ALA A 388 -42.14 -18.34 -20.12
CA ALA A 388 -41.37 -17.90 -21.28
C ALA A 388 -42.29 -17.38 -22.41
N LEU A 389 -43.49 -17.95 -22.53
CA LEU A 389 -44.52 -17.50 -23.47
C LEU A 389 -45.21 -16.18 -23.07
N ARG A 390 -45.12 -15.74 -21.80
CA ARG A 390 -45.69 -14.44 -21.37
C ARG A 390 -44.70 -13.28 -21.47
N GLN A 391 -43.39 -13.53 -21.45
CA GLN A 391 -42.39 -12.47 -21.65
C GLN A 391 -42.34 -11.98 -23.10
N GLU A 392 -42.69 -12.81 -24.09
CA GLU A 392 -42.87 -12.34 -25.48
C GLU A 392 -44.05 -11.36 -25.63
N TRP A 393 -45.08 -11.47 -24.76
CA TRP A 393 -46.24 -10.56 -24.79
C TRP A 393 -46.02 -9.22 -24.06
N LEU A 394 -45.02 -9.12 -23.19
CA LEU A 394 -44.71 -7.87 -22.46
C LEU A 394 -43.68 -7.00 -23.19
N GLY A 395 -43.04 -7.53 -24.25
CA GLY A 395 -42.06 -6.81 -25.06
C GLY A 395 -42.66 -5.83 -26.08
N SER A 396 -43.96 -5.92 -26.39
CA SER A 396 -44.60 -5.04 -27.39
C SER A 396 -45.15 -3.73 -26.80
N ASP A 397 -45.48 -3.70 -25.50
CA ASP A 397 -46.32 -2.62 -24.94
C ASP A 397 -45.53 -1.61 -24.07
N LEU A 398 -44.20 -1.71 -24.03
CA LEU A 398 -43.33 -0.86 -23.20
C LEU A 398 -42.46 0.14 -23.99
N LEU A 399 -42.75 0.37 -25.27
CA LEU A 399 -42.03 1.33 -26.14
C LEU A 399 -42.82 2.58 -26.54
N GLU A 400 -43.89 2.92 -25.81
CA GLU A 400 -44.44 4.27 -25.84
C GLU A 400 -44.41 4.84 -24.43
N PHE A 401 -43.38 5.61 -24.11
CA PHE A 401 -43.42 6.88 -23.34
C PHE A 401 -42.06 7.59 -23.41
#